data_AF-A0A965Q2P8-F1
#
_entry.id   AF-A0A965Q2P8-F1
#
_cell.length_a   1.000
_cell.length_b   1.000
_cell.length_c   1.000
_cell.angle_alpha   90.00
_cell.angle_beta   90.00
_cell.angle_gamma   90.00
#
_symmetry.space_group_name_H-M   'P 1'
#
loop_
_entity.id
_entity.type
_entity.pdbx_description
1 polymer ?
#
loop_
_entity_poly.entity_id
_entity_poly.type
_entity_poly.pdbx_seq_one_letter_code
_entity_poly.pdbx_strand_id
1 'polypeptide(L)' 'MDQMTTKEDIVSALSHPEASDGLYLDNLQIVHEEEERLPVRGTQLEILDALKTLIEEGRVSTDESGEKVIFFLVK' A
#
# COMPACT_ATOMS: atom_id res chain seq x y z
N MET A 1 2.14 19.36 -13.25
CA MET A 1 2.31 17.92 -12.98
C MET A 1 1.69 17.70 -11.62
N ASP A 2 0.49 17.15 -11.56
CA ASP A 2 -0.11 16.75 -10.30
C ASP A 2 0.75 15.61 -9.74
N GLN A 3 1.42 15.85 -8.62
CA GLN A 3 2.06 14.78 -7.86
C GLN A 3 0.95 14.00 -7.16
N MET A 4 0.87 12.69 -7.41
CA MET A 4 0.00 11.80 -6.63
C MET A 4 0.36 11.91 -5.16
N THR A 5 -0.66 11.96 -4.31
CA THR A 5 -0.54 11.91 -2.85
C THR A 5 -0.14 10.51 -2.41
N THR A 6 0.48 10.38 -1.23
CA THR A 6 0.83 9.05 -0.66
C THR A 6 -0.37 8.10 -0.59
N LYS A 7 -1.58 8.60 -0.35
CA LYS A 7 -2.82 7.79 -0.40
C LYS A 7 -3.10 7.24 -1.80
N GLU A 8 -2.93 8.06 -2.84
CA GLU A 8 -3.13 7.63 -4.23
C GLU A 8 -2.06 6.64 -4.66
N ASP A 9 -0.81 6.84 -4.23
CA ASP A 9 0.28 5.88 -4.45
C ASP A 9 -0.02 4.53 -3.80
N ILE A 10 -0.51 4.51 -2.54
CA ILE A 10 -0.88 3.28 -1.85
C ILE A 10 -2.02 2.55 -2.58
N VAL A 11 -3.06 3.28 -2.98
CA VAL A 11 -4.20 2.69 -3.69
C VAL A 11 -3.75 2.13 -5.04
N SER A 12 -2.89 2.86 -5.77
CA SER A 12 -2.28 2.40 -7.00
C SER A 12 -1.49 1.11 -6.79
N ALA A 13 -0.61 1.08 -5.78
CA ALA A 13 0.20 -0.08 -5.41
C ALA A 13 -0.66 -1.31 -5.07
N LEU A 14 -1.70 -1.13 -4.24
CA LEU A 14 -2.60 -2.22 -3.82
C LEU A 14 -3.59 -2.64 -4.91
N SER A 15 -3.82 -1.81 -5.94
CA SER A 15 -4.63 -2.17 -7.11
C SER A 15 -3.86 -2.96 -8.17
N HIS A 16 -2.53 -3.00 -8.07
CA HIS A 16 -1.68 -3.67 -9.06
C HIS A 16 -1.91 -5.19 -9.04
N PRO A 17 -1.89 -5.90 -10.20
CA PRO A 17 -2.05 -7.36 -10.22
C PRO A 17 -1.06 -8.12 -9.33
N GLU A 18 0.16 -7.59 -9.17
CA GLU A 18 1.19 -8.16 -8.29
C GLU A 18 0.83 -8.06 -6.80
N ALA A 19 -0.07 -7.16 -6.41
CA ALA A 19 -0.58 -7.01 -5.05
C ALA A 19 -1.87 -7.84 -4.80
N SER A 20 -2.16 -8.81 -5.65
CA SER A 20 -3.38 -9.65 -5.54
C SER A 20 -3.47 -10.42 -4.21
N ASP A 21 -2.33 -10.81 -3.65
CA ASP A 21 -2.22 -11.43 -2.32
C ASP A 21 -2.01 -10.38 -1.19
N GLY A 22 -2.17 -9.10 -1.50
CA GLY A 22 -1.87 -7.98 -0.62
C GLY A 22 -0.38 -7.65 -0.55
N LEU A 23 -0.06 -6.57 0.16
CA LEU A 23 1.33 -6.13 0.36
C LEU A 23 1.63 -5.97 1.85
N TYR A 24 2.85 -6.33 2.25
CA TYR A 24 3.41 -5.90 3.53
C TYR A 24 3.79 -4.43 3.50
N LEU A 25 3.91 -3.80 4.68
CA LEU A 25 4.36 -2.41 4.80
C LEU A 25 5.69 -2.16 4.07
N ASP A 26 6.66 -3.06 4.25
CA ASP A 26 7.99 -2.93 3.64
C ASP A 26 7.90 -2.96 2.11
N ASN A 27 7.01 -3.79 1.56
CA ASN A 27 6.84 -3.98 0.12
C ASN A 27 6.09 -2.82 -0.54
N LEU A 28 5.40 -1.95 0.22
CA LEU A 28 4.83 -0.73 -0.34
C LEU A 28 5.93 0.19 -0.88
N GLN A 29 7.07 0.27 -0.19
CA GLN A 29 8.19 1.12 -0.60
C GLN A 29 9.26 0.36 -1.39
N ILE A 30 9.53 -0.88 -1.02
CA ILE A 30 10.54 -1.72 -1.66
C ILE A 30 9.85 -2.51 -2.76
N VAL A 31 10.18 -2.15 -4.00
CA VAL A 31 9.75 -2.86 -5.21
C VAL A 31 10.94 -3.66 -5.73
N HIS A 32 10.74 -4.94 -5.98
CA HIS A 32 11.76 -5.82 -6.54
C HIS A 32 11.97 -5.53 -8.03
N GLU A 33 13.16 -5.83 -8.57
CA GLU A 33 13.51 -5.53 -9.97
C GLU A 33 12.58 -6.19 -11.01
N GLU A 34 11.87 -7.24 -10.61
CA GLU A 34 10.93 -7.98 -11.45
C GLU A 34 9.49 -7.43 -11.40
N GLU A 35 9.19 -6.52 -10.48
CA GLU A 35 7.86 -5.91 -10.33
C GLU A 35 7.69 -4.70 -11.24
N GLU A 36 6.54 -4.59 -11.91
CA GLU A 36 6.19 -3.40 -12.70
C GLU A 36 5.52 -2.29 -11.85
N ARG A 37 5.18 -2.61 -10.59
CA ARG A 37 4.55 -1.68 -9.66
C ARG A 37 5.46 -0.48 -9.33
N LEU A 38 4.85 0.69 -9.14
CA LEU A 38 5.56 1.86 -8.63
C LEU A 38 5.69 1.81 -7.09
N PRO A 39 6.85 2.19 -6.53
CA PRO A 39 7.00 2.30 -5.09
C PRO A 39 6.18 3.45 -4.54
N VAL A 40 5.58 3.24 -3.36
CA VAL A 40 4.87 4.29 -2.62
C VAL A 40 5.86 5.33 -2.12
N ARG A 41 5.56 6.60 -2.40
CA ARG A 41 6.43 7.72 -2.02
C ARG A 41 6.00 8.33 -0.69
N GLY A 42 7.00 8.72 0.08
CA GLY A 42 6.83 9.34 1.39
C GLY A 42 7.76 8.71 2.43
N THR A 43 7.81 9.36 3.58
CA THR A 43 8.41 8.79 4.78
C THR A 43 7.54 7.65 5.30
N GLN A 44 8.15 6.75 6.09
CA GLN A 44 7.42 5.66 6.73
C GLN A 44 6.23 6.18 7.58
N LEU A 45 6.37 7.34 8.23
CA LEU A 45 5.31 7.95 9.03
C LEU A 45 4.14 8.46 8.17
N GLU A 46 4.43 9.09 7.02
CA GLU A 46 3.40 9.52 6.06
C GLU A 46 2.64 8.32 5.48
N ILE A 47 3.34 7.23 5.19
CA ILE A 47 2.72 6.00 4.67
C ILE A 47 1.82 5.36 5.72
N LEU A 48 2.27 5.27 6.98
CA LEU A 48 1.47 4.74 8.07
C LEU A 48 0.21 5.59 8.33
N ASP A 49 0.34 6.92 8.31
CA ASP A 49 -0.80 7.84 8.48
C ASP A 49 -1.81 7.72 7.33
N ALA A 50 -1.30 7.61 6.10
CA ALA A 50 -2.10 7.40 4.90
C ALA A 50 -2.83 6.04 4.93
N LEU A 51 -2.14 4.95 5.30
CA LEU A 51 -2.74 3.62 5.47
C LEU A 51 -3.84 3.63 6.53
N LYS A 52 -3.56 4.23 7.69
CA LYS A 52 -4.55 4.35 8.77
C LYS A 52 -5.80 5.08 8.28
N THR A 53 -5.62 6.20 7.58
CA THR A 53 -6.73 6.95 7.00
C THR A 53 -7.52 6.10 6.00
N LEU A 54 -6.85 5.35 5.11
CA LEU A 54 -7.51 4.48 4.13
C LEU A 54 -8.27 3.31 4.77
N ILE A 55 -7.77 2.79 5.89
CA ILE A 55 -8.46 1.76 6.69
C ILE A 55 -9.71 2.35 7.36
N GLU A 56 -9.61 3.54 7.95
CA GLU A 56 -10.75 4.25 8.54
C GLU A 56 -11.81 4.63 7.48
N GLU A 57 -11.38 4.97 6.26
CA GLU A 57 -12.25 5.20 5.09
C GLU A 57 -12.88 3.90 4.54
N GLY A 58 -12.45 2.72 5.03
CA GLY A 58 -12.92 1.41 4.55
C GLY A 58 -12.41 1.03 3.16
N ARG A 59 -11.36 1.68 2.66
CA ARG A 59 -10.77 1.45 1.34
C ARG A 59 -9.65 0.42 1.36
N VAL A 60 -9.02 0.23 2.51
CA VAL A 60 -7.96 -0.76 2.74
C VAL A 60 -8.36 -1.65 3.91
N SER A 61 -8.13 -2.95 3.78
CA SER A 61 -8.31 -3.92 4.86
C SER A 61 -6.98 -4.54 5.25
N THR A 62 -6.89 -5.06 6.48
CA THR A 62 -5.70 -5.73 7.00
C THR A 62 -5.97 -7.20 7.30
N ASP A 63 -4.94 -8.04 7.09
CA ASP A 63 -4.84 -9.36 7.69
C ASP A 63 -3.68 -9.37 8.70
N GLU A 64 -4.01 -9.74 9.93
CA GLU A 64 -3.09 -9.75 11.08
C GLU A 64 -2.87 -11.18 11.62
N SER A 65 -3.30 -12.21 10.88
CA SER A 65 -3.18 -13.61 11.31
C SER A 65 -1.75 -14.16 11.29
N GLY A 66 -0.84 -13.51 10.57
CA GLY A 66 0.58 -13.87 10.44
C GLY A 66 1.53 -13.07 11.33
N GLU A 67 2.84 -13.21 11.08
CA GLU A 67 3.89 -12.46 11.81
C GLU A 67 3.96 -10.98 11.43
N LYS A 68 3.46 -10.62 10.24
CA LYS A 68 3.40 -9.26 9.71
C LYS A 68 2.00 -8.96 9.20
N VAL A 69 1.62 -7.69 9.28
CA VAL A 69 0.35 -7.18 8.75
C VAL A 69 0.41 -7.12 7.22
N ILE A 70 -0.62 -7.66 6.57
CA ILE A 70 -0.81 -7.58 5.12
C ILE A 70 -1.93 -6.60 4.83
N PHE A 71 -1.74 -5.71 3.87
CA PHE A 71 -2.70 -4.70 3.44
C PHE A 71 -3.32 -5.10 2.09
N PHE A 72 -4.63 -4.95 1.98
CA PHE A 72 -5.41 -5.26 0.77
C PHE A 72 -6.28 -4.07 0.38
N LEU A 73 -6.50 -3.87 -0.92
CA LEU A 73 -7.51 -2.94 -1.39
C LEU A 73 -8.91 -3.56 -1.25
N VAL A 74 -9.82 -2.83 -0.60
CA VAL A 74 -11.23 -3.20 -0.53
C VAL A 74 -11.90 -2.80 -1.84
N LYS A 75 -12.54 -3.76 -2.51
CA LYS A 75 -13.25 -3.57 -3.79
C LYS A 75 -14.71 -3.17 -3.57
#